data_AF-A0AAE4EWC4-F1
#
_entry.id   AF-A0AAE4EWC4-F1
#
_cell.length_a   1.000
_cell.length_b   1.000
_cell.length_c   1.000
_cell.angle_alpha   90.00
_cell.angle_beta   90.00
_cell.angle_gamma   90.00
#
_symmetry.space_group_name_H-M   'P 1'
#
loop_
_entity.id
_entity.type
_entity.pdbx_description
1 polymer ?
#
loop_
_entity_poly.entity_id
_entity_poly.type
_entity_poly.pdbx_seq_one_letter_code
_entity_poly.pdbx_strand_id
1 'polypeptide(L)'
;MMDPNVDNPEEKTTPRQARRQFLNARKGEYKQSTNRSYEYPTKHFVEFCEKHGIDTTGEINSYALESWKEARKQEDLKLITVHNNVKHVRVFIRWCERNQLIEQGTADLMDIPKVTNSQSVSETTIELDHAEQVLRYLNTYEYASRQHAVFKTLWHTGCRASGAIALDLRDFKPDHDGTPILKFRNRKSTGTPLKNKDASERNVGISENLRDVLVDYIEGKRHDVRDDFDRNPLFTTRNGRVRRQRIYKNYQKKGGTIWGLTSIIGRLKYG
;
A
#
# COMPACT_ATOMS: atom_id res chain seq x y z
N MET A 1 -8.60 18.97 48.34
CA MET A 1 -8.95 17.54 48.29
C MET A 1 -9.56 17.29 46.93
N MET A 2 -8.85 16.58 46.04
CA MET A 2 -9.43 16.10 44.78
C MET A 2 -10.45 15.00 45.11
N ASP A 3 -11.57 15.01 44.41
CA ASP A 3 -12.64 14.01 44.47
C ASP A 3 -12.09 12.59 44.20
N PRO A 4 -12.35 11.57 45.05
CA PRO A 4 -11.86 10.19 44.86
C PRO A 4 -12.51 9.44 43.69
N ASN A 5 -13.45 10.05 42.95
CA ASN A 5 -14.23 9.37 41.93
C ASN A 5 -14.11 10.02 40.54
N VAL A 6 -12.88 10.31 40.10
CA VAL A 6 -12.61 10.45 38.68
C VAL A 6 -12.38 9.04 38.13
N ASP A 7 -13.38 8.50 37.43
CA ASP A 7 -13.32 7.22 36.72
C ASP A 7 -11.96 7.04 36.03
N ASN A 8 -11.04 6.26 36.61
CA ASN A 8 -9.72 6.05 36.05
C ASN A 8 -9.88 5.28 34.74
N PRO A 9 -9.67 5.92 33.57
CA PRO A 9 -10.00 5.29 32.29
C PRO A 9 -9.18 4.03 32.01
N GLU A 10 -7.97 3.94 32.57
CA GLU A 10 -7.05 2.81 32.40
C GLU A 10 -7.55 1.53 33.09
N GLU A 11 -8.35 1.65 34.16
CA GLU A 11 -8.90 0.53 34.94
C GLU A 11 -10.22 -0.01 34.36
N LYS A 12 -10.84 0.71 33.43
CA LYS A 12 -12.16 0.34 32.87
C LYS A 12 -12.15 0.10 31.37
N THR A 13 -11.15 0.63 30.67
CA THR A 13 -11.08 0.54 29.21
C THR A 13 -10.39 -0.76 28.81
N THR A 14 -11.10 -1.61 28.07
CA THR A 14 -10.49 -2.82 27.53
C THR A 14 -9.54 -2.50 26.35
N PRO A 15 -8.50 -3.32 26.10
CA PRO A 15 -7.64 -3.15 24.92
C PRO A 15 -8.43 -3.10 23.60
N ARG A 16 -9.51 -3.90 23.50
CA ARG A 16 -10.41 -3.92 22.33
C ARG A 16 -11.17 -2.61 22.17
N GLN A 17 -11.67 -2.03 23.27
CA GLN A 17 -12.33 -0.74 23.26
C GLN A 17 -11.36 0.39 22.86
N ALA A 18 -10.17 0.43 23.45
CA ALA A 18 -9.14 1.41 23.12
C ALA A 18 -8.75 1.32 21.63
N ARG A 19 -8.54 0.11 21.10
CA ARG A 19 -8.28 -0.09 19.67
C ARG A 19 -9.39 0.46 18.78
N ARG A 20 -10.66 0.23 19.14
CA ARG A 20 -11.81 0.75 18.37
C ARG A 20 -11.82 2.27 18.35
N GLN A 21 -11.60 2.90 19.51
CA GLN A 21 -11.51 4.37 19.63
C GLN A 21 -10.33 4.93 18.82
N PHE A 22 -9.15 4.31 18.93
CA PHE A 22 -7.95 4.66 18.15
C PHE A 22 -8.20 4.64 16.64
N LEU A 23 -8.76 3.55 16.12
CA LEU A 23 -9.04 3.41 14.69
C LEU A 23 -10.10 4.41 14.22
N ASN A 24 -11.09 4.73 15.06
CA ASN A 24 -12.10 5.75 14.75
C ASN A 24 -11.50 7.15 14.72
N ALA A 25 -10.67 7.53 15.70
CA ALA A 25 -9.99 8.83 15.72
C ALA A 25 -9.15 9.06 14.46
N ARG A 26 -8.50 8.01 13.93
CA ARG A 26 -7.67 8.12 12.72
C ARG A 26 -8.42 8.14 11.39
N LYS A 27 -9.73 7.84 11.35
CA LYS A 27 -10.50 7.85 10.09
C LYS A 27 -10.55 9.23 9.42
N GLY A 28 -10.40 10.33 10.18
CA GLY A 28 -10.36 11.70 9.66
C GLY A 28 -8.97 12.24 9.30
N GLU A 29 -7.91 11.75 9.94
CA GLU A 29 -6.58 12.40 9.88
C GLU A 29 -5.63 11.85 8.79
N TYR A 30 -5.72 10.55 8.48
CA TYR A 30 -4.75 9.86 7.61
C TYR A 30 -5.39 9.21 6.38
N LYS A 31 -4.57 8.89 5.37
CA LYS A 31 -5.02 8.15 4.18
C LYS A 31 -5.58 6.79 4.60
N GLN A 32 -6.64 6.30 3.93
CA GLN A 32 -7.22 4.98 4.21
C GLN A 32 -6.19 3.84 4.21
N SER A 33 -5.19 3.90 3.33
CA SER A 33 -4.11 2.89 3.30
C SER A 33 -3.24 2.90 4.57
N THR A 34 -3.03 4.07 5.17
CA THR A 34 -2.28 4.24 6.42
C THR A 34 -3.10 3.71 7.60
N ASN A 35 -4.42 3.90 7.59
CA ASN A 35 -5.31 3.33 8.62
C ASN A 35 -5.29 1.79 8.60
N ARG A 36 -5.33 1.18 7.41
CA ARG A 36 -5.22 -0.28 7.25
C ARG A 36 -3.92 -0.86 7.80
N SER A 37 -2.82 -0.11 7.76
CA SER A 37 -1.54 -0.57 8.30
C SER A 37 -1.58 -0.77 9.82
N TYR A 38 -2.46 -0.09 10.55
CA TYR A 38 -2.62 -0.29 11.99
C TYR A 38 -3.63 -1.39 12.34
N GLU A 39 -4.61 -1.68 11.47
CA GLU A 39 -5.72 -2.58 11.78
C GLU A 39 -5.26 -3.97 12.21
N TYR A 40 -4.36 -4.58 11.44
CA TYR A 40 -3.87 -5.94 11.70
C TYR A 40 -2.95 -6.01 12.93
N PRO A 41 -1.86 -5.22 13.05
CA PRO A 41 -0.97 -5.32 14.20
C PRO A 41 -1.67 -5.00 15.53
N THR A 42 -2.55 -3.99 15.56
CA THR A 42 -3.31 -3.66 16.78
C THR A 42 -4.36 -4.72 17.11
N LYS A 43 -4.99 -5.34 16.11
CA LYS A 43 -5.91 -6.47 16.34
C LYS A 43 -5.17 -7.62 17.00
N HIS A 44 -4.03 -7.99 16.43
CA HIS A 44 -3.21 -9.08 16.95
C HIS A 44 -2.69 -8.81 18.36
N PHE A 45 -2.35 -7.55 18.67
CA PHE A 45 -1.95 -7.17 20.01
C PHE A 45 -3.12 -7.29 21.01
N VAL A 46 -4.31 -6.81 20.64
CA VAL A 46 -5.52 -6.96 21.47
C VAL A 46 -5.86 -8.43 21.71
N GLU A 47 -5.81 -9.28 20.68
CA GLU A 47 -6.05 -10.73 20.81
C GLU A 47 -4.99 -11.39 21.72
N PHE A 48 -3.75 -10.90 21.69
CA PHE A 48 -2.71 -11.33 22.63
C PHE A 48 -3.05 -10.93 24.07
N CYS A 49 -3.49 -9.68 24.30
CA CYS A 49 -3.92 -9.22 25.63
C CYS A 49 -5.04 -10.10 26.19
N GLU A 50 -6.08 -10.35 25.40
CA GLU A 50 -7.23 -11.18 25.80
C GLU A 50 -6.80 -12.62 26.15
N LYS A 51 -5.85 -13.19 25.40
CA LYS A 51 -5.33 -14.54 25.67
C LYS A 51 -4.53 -14.61 26.98
N HIS A 52 -3.92 -13.50 27.42
CA HIS A 52 -3.07 -13.45 28.60
C HIS A 52 -3.76 -12.81 29.81
N GLY A 53 -5.09 -12.61 29.75
CA GLY A 53 -5.87 -12.04 30.86
C GLY A 53 -5.55 -10.59 31.13
N ILE A 54 -5.14 -9.83 30.11
CA ILE A 54 -4.96 -8.38 30.18
C ILE A 54 -6.31 -7.74 29.81
N ASP A 55 -7.13 -7.48 30.82
CA ASP A 55 -8.53 -7.10 30.64
C ASP A 55 -8.70 -5.58 30.49
N THR A 56 -7.79 -4.81 31.08
CA THR A 56 -7.80 -3.35 31.09
C THR A 56 -6.54 -2.77 30.43
N THR A 57 -6.60 -1.52 29.96
CA THR A 57 -5.43 -0.89 29.34
C THR A 57 -4.34 -0.51 30.33
N GLY A 58 -4.68 -0.29 31.62
CA GLY A 58 -3.72 -0.02 32.69
C GLY A 58 -2.81 -1.20 33.01
N GLU A 59 -3.24 -2.44 32.72
CA GLU A 59 -2.42 -3.64 32.88
C GLU A 59 -1.37 -3.80 31.77
N ILE A 60 -1.45 -3.02 30.70
CA ILE A 60 -0.46 -3.06 29.62
C ILE A 60 0.81 -2.37 30.10
N ASN A 61 1.86 -3.16 30.33
CA ASN A 61 3.17 -2.66 30.72
C ASN A 61 4.25 -3.08 29.71
N SER A 62 5.51 -2.71 29.99
CA SER A 62 6.66 -3.07 29.15
C SER A 62 6.80 -4.58 28.97
N TYR A 63 6.51 -5.37 30.01
CA TYR A 63 6.56 -6.83 29.95
C TYR A 63 5.54 -7.38 28.94
N ALA A 64 4.27 -6.97 29.01
CA ALA A 64 3.24 -7.39 28.07
C ALA A 64 3.60 -7.05 26.61
N LEU A 65 4.18 -5.87 26.37
CA LEU A 65 4.61 -5.42 25.05
C LEU A 65 5.79 -6.24 24.51
N GLU A 66 6.78 -6.53 25.35
CA GLU A 66 7.91 -7.39 25.01
C GLU A 66 7.47 -8.83 24.77
N SER A 67 6.60 -9.39 25.62
CA SER A 67 6.03 -10.73 25.43
C SER A 67 5.25 -10.85 24.12
N TRP A 68 4.45 -9.84 23.76
CA TRP A 68 3.78 -9.80 22.46
C TRP A 68 4.78 -9.74 21.30
N LYS A 69 5.82 -8.92 21.42
CA LYS A 69 6.88 -8.81 20.39
C LYS A 69 7.59 -10.14 20.16
N GLU A 70 7.91 -10.86 21.24
CA GLU A 70 8.52 -12.19 21.14
C GLU A 70 7.56 -13.22 20.53
N ALA A 71 6.28 -13.21 20.93
CA ALA A 71 5.26 -14.05 20.28
C ALA A 71 5.17 -13.77 18.77
N ARG A 72 5.21 -12.49 18.36
CA ARG A 72 5.23 -12.11 16.93
C ARG A 72 6.46 -12.63 16.19
N LYS A 73 7.63 -12.71 16.83
CA LYS A 73 8.85 -13.24 16.20
C LYS A 73 8.76 -14.75 15.97
N GLN A 74 8.01 -15.47 16.80
CA GLN A 74 7.83 -16.92 16.71
C GLN A 74 6.88 -17.36 15.57
N GLU A 75 6.11 -16.45 14.99
CA GLU A 75 5.14 -16.73 13.91
C GLU A 75 5.76 -16.88 12.49
N ASP A 76 7.05 -17.23 12.37
CA ASP A 76 7.76 -17.37 11.09
C ASP A 76 7.57 -16.17 10.13
N LEU A 77 7.73 -14.97 10.69
CA LEU A 77 7.58 -13.72 9.93
C LEU A 77 8.92 -13.16 9.51
N LYS A 78 8.95 -12.54 8.32
CA LYS A 78 10.08 -11.68 7.94
C LYS A 78 10.30 -10.60 8.98
N LEU A 79 11.56 -10.31 9.32
CA LEU A 79 11.92 -9.32 10.34
C LEU A 79 11.32 -7.92 10.05
N ILE A 80 11.23 -7.52 8.78
CA ILE A 80 10.59 -6.27 8.36
C ILE A 80 9.10 -6.21 8.71
N THR A 81 8.40 -7.35 8.69
CA THR A 81 7.00 -7.43 9.11
C THR A 81 6.89 -7.22 10.61
N VAL A 82 7.75 -7.87 11.40
CA VAL A 82 7.79 -7.68 12.86
C VAL A 82 8.13 -6.21 13.20
N HIS A 83 9.15 -5.63 12.55
CA HIS A 83 9.50 -4.22 12.69
C HIS A 83 8.29 -3.30 12.48
N ASN A 84 7.58 -3.48 11.35
CA ASN A 84 6.41 -2.64 11.03
C ASN A 84 5.27 -2.86 12.02
N ASN A 85 5.02 -4.09 12.46
CA ASN A 85 3.99 -4.37 13.46
C ASN A 85 4.29 -3.68 14.78
N VAL A 86 5.51 -3.82 15.31
CA VAL A 86 5.93 -3.16 16.56
C VAL A 86 5.83 -1.65 16.44
N LYS A 87 6.26 -1.07 15.31
CA LYS A 87 6.11 0.36 15.02
C LYS A 87 4.65 0.81 15.03
N HIS A 88 3.74 0.02 14.45
CA HIS A 88 2.32 0.34 14.40
C HIS A 88 1.64 0.21 15.77
N VAL A 89 1.99 -0.80 16.56
CA VAL A 89 1.50 -0.94 17.94
C VAL A 89 2.04 0.18 18.82
N ARG A 90 3.32 0.57 18.69
CA ARG A 90 3.87 1.73 19.42
C ARG A 90 3.09 3.01 19.16
N VAL A 91 2.62 3.23 17.93
CA VAL A 91 1.75 4.38 17.61
C VAL A 91 0.38 4.30 18.29
N PHE A 92 -0.16 3.09 18.46
CA PHE A 92 -1.38 2.85 19.24
C PHE A 92 -1.15 3.09 20.73
N ILE A 93 -0.08 2.56 21.32
CA ILE A 93 0.29 2.82 22.73
C ILE A 93 0.48 4.31 22.98
N ARG A 94 1.20 5.02 22.10
CA ARG A 94 1.32 6.49 22.17
C ARG A 94 -0.01 7.22 22.12
N TRP A 95 -1.01 6.66 21.44
CA TRP A 95 -2.35 7.24 21.45
C TRP A 95 -3.05 6.97 22.78
N CYS A 96 -2.91 5.78 23.35
CA CYS A 96 -3.41 5.48 24.69
C CYS A 96 -2.81 6.41 25.75
N GLU A 97 -1.49 6.66 25.71
CA GLU A 97 -0.80 7.58 26.63
C GLU A 97 -1.40 8.99 26.59
N ARG A 98 -1.59 9.53 25.37
CA ARG A 98 -2.17 10.87 25.19
C ARG A 98 -3.62 10.98 25.66
N ASN A 99 -4.33 9.86 25.75
CA ASN A 99 -5.72 9.81 26.21
C ASN A 99 -5.83 9.25 27.65
N GLN A 100 -4.71 9.17 28.39
CA GLN A 100 -4.67 8.70 29.78
C GLN A 100 -5.29 7.30 29.96
N LEU A 101 -5.11 6.42 28.97
CA LEU A 101 -5.56 5.04 29.02
C LEU A 101 -4.46 4.09 29.52
N ILE A 102 -3.22 4.55 29.59
CA ILE A 102 -2.03 3.82 30.00
C ILE A 102 -1.02 4.82 30.56
N GLU A 103 -0.09 4.33 31.39
CA GLU A 103 1.01 5.11 31.95
C GLU A 103 1.80 5.87 30.86
N GLN A 104 2.19 7.11 31.14
CA GLN A 104 3.01 7.89 30.21
C GLN A 104 4.42 7.31 30.09
N GLY A 105 4.91 7.18 28.86
CA GLY A 105 6.27 6.71 28.57
C GLY A 105 6.35 5.22 28.26
N THR A 106 5.29 4.44 28.48
CA THR A 106 5.22 3.01 28.13
C THR A 106 5.58 2.75 26.66
N ALA A 107 5.17 3.62 25.73
CA ALA A 107 5.50 3.47 24.32
C ALA A 107 6.98 3.68 24.02
N ASP A 108 7.71 4.42 24.85
CA ASP A 108 9.14 4.67 24.65
C ASP A 108 10.01 3.53 25.17
N LEU A 109 9.46 2.69 26.05
CA LEU A 109 10.07 1.42 26.47
C LEU A 109 10.04 0.35 25.37
N MET A 110 9.25 0.53 24.32
CA MET A 110 9.17 -0.43 23.21
C MET A 110 10.40 -0.33 22.29
N ASP A 111 11.26 -1.35 22.32
CA ASP A 111 12.34 -1.49 21.36
C ASP A 111 11.84 -2.02 20.01
N ILE A 112 12.10 -1.26 18.94
CA ILE A 112 11.70 -1.61 17.58
C ILE A 112 12.85 -2.38 16.93
N PRO A 113 12.63 -3.64 16.48
CA PRO A 113 13.68 -4.45 15.87
C PRO A 113 14.37 -3.71 14.73
N LYS A 114 15.69 -3.58 14.75
CA LYS A 114 16.43 -2.93 13.66
C LYS A 114 16.38 -3.80 12.41
N VAL A 115 16.13 -3.18 11.27
CA VAL A 115 16.14 -3.83 9.96
C VAL A 115 17.12 -3.07 9.07
N THR A 116 17.98 -3.80 8.37
CA THR A 116 18.86 -3.19 7.36
C THR A 116 18.06 -2.80 6.13
N ASN A 117 18.63 -1.93 5.29
CA ASN A 117 18.00 -1.57 4.02
C ASN A 117 17.75 -2.80 3.14
N SER A 118 18.67 -3.76 3.10
CA SER A 118 18.50 -5.02 2.37
C SER A 118 17.32 -5.86 2.87
N GLN A 119 17.06 -5.86 4.19
CA GLN A 119 15.89 -6.54 4.78
C GLN A 119 14.57 -5.76 4.59
N SER A 120 14.64 -4.47 4.28
CA SER A 120 13.47 -3.59 4.08
C SER A 120 12.93 -3.59 2.65
N VAL A 121 13.75 -4.03 1.69
CA VAL A 121 13.41 -4.08 0.27
C VAL A 121 12.88 -5.47 -0.05
N SER A 122 11.83 -5.54 -0.86
CA SER A 122 11.40 -6.82 -1.41
C SER A 122 12.50 -7.34 -2.34
N GLU A 123 13.06 -8.52 -2.06
CA GLU A 123 13.96 -9.26 -2.98
C GLU A 123 13.29 -9.62 -4.31
N THR A 124 12.00 -9.28 -4.49
CA THR A 124 11.27 -9.42 -5.75
C THR A 124 11.42 -8.14 -6.58
N THR A 125 12.65 -7.69 -6.79
CA THR A 125 12.93 -6.78 -7.90
C THR A 125 12.77 -7.59 -9.18
N ILE A 126 12.05 -7.05 -10.17
CA ILE A 126 12.00 -7.69 -11.49
C ILE A 126 13.37 -7.48 -12.12
N GLU A 127 14.11 -8.56 -12.36
CA GLU A 127 15.36 -8.53 -13.11
C GLU A 127 15.16 -7.88 -14.49
N LEU A 128 16.14 -7.12 -14.95
CA LEU A 128 16.08 -6.35 -16.21
C LEU A 128 15.59 -7.24 -17.37
N ASP A 129 16.24 -8.38 -17.55
CA ASP A 129 15.94 -9.35 -18.61
C ASP A 129 14.49 -9.86 -18.56
N HIS A 130 13.94 -10.00 -17.34
CA HIS A 130 12.56 -10.46 -17.17
C HIS A 130 11.57 -9.36 -17.57
N ALA A 131 11.83 -8.11 -17.21
CA ALA A 131 10.98 -6.99 -17.63
C ALA A 131 10.97 -6.84 -19.16
N GLU A 132 12.12 -7.00 -19.80
CA GLU A 132 12.23 -6.98 -21.25
C GLU A 132 11.49 -8.13 -21.93
N GLN A 133 11.57 -9.36 -21.38
CA GLN A 133 10.81 -10.50 -21.88
C GLN A 133 9.30 -10.25 -21.81
N VAL A 134 8.82 -9.70 -20.69
CA VAL A 134 7.41 -9.31 -20.53
C VAL A 134 7.02 -8.25 -21.55
N LEU A 135 7.85 -7.22 -21.75
CA LEU A 135 7.58 -6.18 -22.74
C LEU A 135 7.56 -6.72 -24.17
N ARG A 136 8.48 -7.62 -24.54
CA ARG A 136 8.46 -8.28 -25.85
C ARG A 136 7.17 -9.05 -26.07
N TYR A 137 6.76 -9.87 -25.10
CA TYR A 137 5.49 -10.59 -25.20
C TYR A 137 4.29 -9.64 -25.33
N LEU A 138 4.23 -8.62 -24.47
CA LEU A 138 3.12 -7.65 -24.49
C LEU A 138 3.08 -6.86 -25.80
N ASN A 139 4.24 -6.56 -26.38
CA ASN A 139 4.34 -5.88 -27.66
C ASN A 139 3.87 -6.75 -28.83
N THR A 140 4.17 -8.05 -28.81
CA THR A 140 3.80 -8.97 -29.90
C THR A 140 2.35 -9.43 -29.81
N TYR A 141 1.88 -9.85 -28.63
CA TYR A 141 0.62 -10.59 -28.49
C TYR A 141 -0.49 -9.79 -27.81
N GLU A 142 -0.13 -8.80 -27.00
CA GLU A 142 -1.08 -8.02 -26.19
C GLU A 142 -0.96 -6.52 -26.48
N TYR A 143 -0.59 -6.18 -27.73
CA TYR A 143 -0.26 -4.83 -28.14
C TYR A 143 -1.40 -3.85 -27.80
N ALA A 144 -1.06 -2.64 -27.32
CA ALA A 144 -2.00 -1.64 -26.85
C ALA A 144 -3.05 -2.11 -25.82
N SER A 145 -2.92 -3.30 -25.22
CA SER A 145 -3.81 -3.72 -24.13
C SER A 145 -3.56 -2.85 -22.90
N ARG A 146 -4.53 -2.80 -21.98
CA ARG A 146 -4.29 -2.17 -20.67
C ARG A 146 -3.04 -2.70 -19.99
N GLN A 147 -2.77 -3.99 -20.10
CA GLN A 147 -1.60 -4.61 -19.46
C GLN A 147 -0.31 -4.08 -20.06
N HIS A 148 -0.23 -4.05 -21.40
CA HIS A 148 0.90 -3.47 -22.11
C HIS A 148 1.10 -1.99 -21.73
N ALA A 149 0.05 -1.17 -21.84
CA ALA A 149 0.10 0.25 -21.57
C ALA A 149 0.52 0.56 -20.11
N VAL A 150 -0.07 -0.14 -19.13
CA VAL A 150 0.28 0.03 -17.72
C VAL A 150 1.72 -0.42 -17.45
N PHE A 151 2.11 -1.62 -17.90
CA PHE A 151 3.44 -2.17 -17.61
C PHE A 151 4.54 -1.30 -18.21
N LYS A 152 4.38 -0.91 -19.48
CA LYS A 152 5.33 -0.04 -20.18
C LYS A 152 5.43 1.33 -19.51
N THR A 153 4.33 1.89 -19.04
CA THR A 153 4.33 3.14 -18.26
C THR A 153 5.12 3.00 -16.96
N LEU A 154 4.89 1.92 -16.20
CA LEU A 154 5.60 1.67 -14.94
C LEU A 154 7.10 1.50 -15.17
N TRP A 155 7.46 0.71 -16.18
CA TRP A 155 8.85 0.45 -16.55
C TRP A 155 9.58 1.72 -17.00
N HIS A 156 8.99 2.46 -17.95
CA HIS A 156 9.61 3.65 -18.51
C HIS A 156 9.76 4.79 -17.50
N THR A 157 8.76 5.01 -16.65
CA THR A 157 8.73 6.19 -15.75
C THR A 157 9.30 5.91 -14.36
N GLY A 158 9.54 4.64 -14.02
CA GLY A 158 9.85 4.20 -12.66
C GLY A 158 8.79 4.62 -11.64
N CYS A 159 7.58 4.97 -12.08
CA CYS A 159 6.56 5.47 -11.18
C CYS A 159 5.99 4.33 -10.32
N ARG A 160 5.47 4.68 -9.15
CA ARG A 160 4.74 3.72 -8.32
C ARG A 160 3.43 3.37 -9.03
N ALA A 161 2.94 2.15 -8.87
CA ALA A 161 1.63 1.76 -9.41
C ALA A 161 0.50 2.70 -9.00
N SER A 162 0.51 3.22 -7.76
CA SER A 162 -0.47 4.23 -7.34
C SER A 162 -0.37 5.55 -8.11
N GLY A 163 0.83 5.91 -8.60
CA GLY A 163 1.04 7.06 -9.47
C GLY A 163 0.48 6.82 -10.87
N ALA A 164 0.74 5.65 -11.46
CA ALA A 164 0.12 5.27 -12.74
C ALA A 164 -1.41 5.26 -12.67
N ILE A 165 -1.99 4.70 -11.60
CA ILE A 165 -3.44 4.69 -11.36
C ILE A 165 -4.02 6.10 -11.28
N ALA A 166 -3.26 7.07 -10.77
CA ALA A 166 -3.73 8.43 -10.56
C ALA A 166 -3.81 9.27 -11.85
N LEU A 167 -3.23 8.78 -12.95
CA LEU A 167 -3.24 9.47 -14.24
C LEU A 167 -4.67 9.52 -14.82
N ASP A 168 -5.05 10.70 -15.28
CA ASP A 168 -6.24 10.97 -16.09
C ASP A 168 -5.82 11.14 -17.56
N LEU A 169 -6.77 11.06 -18.51
CA LEU A 169 -6.48 11.33 -19.93
C LEU A 169 -5.81 12.71 -20.12
N ARG A 170 -6.26 13.72 -19.37
CA ARG A 170 -5.66 15.08 -19.40
C ARG A 170 -4.20 15.15 -18.98
N ASP A 171 -3.70 14.13 -18.28
CA ASP A 171 -2.32 14.08 -17.78
C ASP A 171 -1.35 13.54 -18.82
N PHE A 172 -1.86 12.86 -19.84
CA PHE A 172 -1.08 12.45 -21.01
C PHE A 172 -1.09 13.60 -22.03
N LYS A 173 0.09 14.08 -22.39
CA LYS A 173 0.28 15.11 -23.41
C LYS A 173 1.18 14.54 -24.50
N PRO A 174 0.61 13.97 -25.58
CA PRO A 174 1.40 13.32 -26.63
C PRO A 174 2.30 14.31 -27.41
N ASP A 175 1.92 15.59 -27.48
CA ASP A 175 2.60 16.56 -28.37
C ASP A 175 3.09 17.80 -27.60
N HIS A 176 3.46 17.66 -26.32
CA HIS A 176 3.87 18.81 -25.49
C HIS A 176 5.27 19.31 -25.88
N ASP A 177 5.34 20.47 -26.54
CA ASP A 177 6.60 21.15 -26.85
C ASP A 177 7.62 20.25 -27.56
N GLY A 178 7.12 19.35 -28.43
CA GLY A 178 7.95 18.41 -29.20
C GLY A 178 8.42 17.18 -28.42
N THR A 179 7.96 16.94 -27.19
CA THR A 179 8.24 15.71 -26.43
C THR A 179 7.00 15.23 -25.68
N PRO A 180 6.55 13.98 -25.88
CA PRO A 180 5.41 13.48 -25.13
C PRO A 180 5.70 13.42 -23.63
N ILE A 181 4.72 13.77 -22.79
CA ILE A 181 4.88 13.74 -21.33
C ILE A 181 3.68 13.11 -20.60
N LEU A 182 3.97 12.62 -19.39
CA LEU A 182 2.98 12.28 -18.36
C LEU A 182 3.08 13.23 -17.16
N LYS A 183 1.95 13.82 -16.77
CA LYS A 183 1.82 14.75 -15.63
C LYS A 183 1.32 14.02 -14.39
N PHE A 184 2.22 13.67 -13.47
CA PHE A 184 1.82 13.11 -12.18
C PHE A 184 1.36 14.23 -11.25
N ARG A 185 0.09 14.17 -10.82
CA ARG A 185 -0.53 15.16 -9.93
C ARG A 185 -1.18 14.53 -8.71
N ASN A 186 -1.06 15.19 -7.57
CA ASN A 186 -1.61 14.77 -6.30
C ASN A 186 -3.06 15.22 -6.19
N ARG A 187 -3.98 14.24 -6.23
CA ARG A 187 -5.41 14.51 -6.14
C ARG A 187 -6.00 13.82 -4.92
N LYS A 188 -5.59 14.30 -3.73
CA LYS A 188 -6.01 13.73 -2.43
C LYS A 188 -7.53 13.86 -2.24
N SER A 189 -8.11 15.01 -2.59
CA SER A 189 -9.54 15.29 -2.45
C SER A 189 -10.42 14.37 -3.30
N THR A 190 -9.92 13.91 -4.46
CA THR A 190 -10.66 13.04 -5.39
C THR A 190 -10.10 11.60 -5.41
N GLY A 191 -9.60 11.11 -4.28
CA GLY A 191 -9.32 9.68 -4.08
C GLY A 191 -8.04 9.11 -4.73
N THR A 192 -7.18 9.90 -5.37
CA THR A 192 -5.91 9.43 -5.96
C THR A 192 -4.71 10.24 -5.44
N PRO A 193 -4.38 10.15 -4.13
CA PRO A 193 -3.23 10.86 -3.59
C PRO A 193 -1.90 10.20 -3.99
N LEU A 194 -0.88 11.03 -4.26
CA LEU A 194 0.48 10.54 -4.49
C LEU A 194 1.19 10.23 -3.16
N LYS A 195 2.20 9.35 -3.17
CA LYS A 195 2.85 8.83 -1.94
C LYS A 195 3.32 9.97 -1.03
N ASN A 196 4.05 10.96 -1.57
CA ASN A 196 4.55 12.11 -0.81
C ASN A 196 3.78 13.40 -1.13
N LYS A 197 2.48 13.28 -1.43
CA LYS A 197 1.62 14.44 -1.76
C LYS A 197 2.23 15.27 -2.89
N ASP A 198 2.27 16.59 -2.74
CA ASP A 198 2.69 17.55 -3.75
C ASP A 198 4.18 17.41 -4.10
N ALA A 199 5.01 16.97 -3.15
CA ALA A 199 6.43 16.65 -3.38
C ALA A 199 6.64 15.43 -4.32
N SER A 200 5.58 14.72 -4.71
CA SER A 200 5.63 13.67 -5.73
C SER A 200 5.08 14.11 -7.09
N GLU A 201 4.60 15.34 -7.21
CA GLU A 201 4.18 15.88 -8.51
C GLU A 201 5.39 16.13 -9.40
N ARG A 202 5.24 15.78 -10.68
CA ARG A 202 6.29 15.96 -11.68
C ARG A 202 5.73 15.79 -13.08
N ASN A 203 6.45 16.32 -14.07
CA ASN A 203 6.28 15.96 -15.46
C ASN A 203 7.38 14.97 -15.82
N VAL A 204 7.04 13.91 -16.56
CA VAL A 204 8.00 12.90 -17.01
C VAL A 204 7.92 12.83 -18.52
N GLY A 205 9.03 13.12 -19.20
CA GLY A 205 9.19 12.84 -20.62
C GLY A 205 9.08 11.35 -20.89
N ILE A 206 8.35 10.99 -21.94
CA ILE A 206 8.20 9.60 -22.37
C ILE A 206 8.73 9.42 -23.79
N SER A 207 9.13 8.19 -24.14
CA SER A 207 9.55 7.88 -25.50
C SER A 207 8.36 7.85 -26.47
N GLU A 208 8.62 8.10 -27.75
CA GLU A 208 7.64 7.94 -28.84
C GLU A 208 6.98 6.56 -28.79
N ASN A 209 7.77 5.51 -28.56
CA ASN A 209 7.27 4.15 -28.49
C ASN A 209 6.30 3.91 -27.30
N LEU A 210 6.45 4.61 -26.17
CA LEU A 210 5.44 4.60 -25.11
C LEU A 210 4.24 5.48 -25.47
N ARG A 211 4.46 6.65 -26.08
CA ARG A 211 3.41 7.53 -26.59
C ARG A 211 2.46 6.78 -27.53
N ASP A 212 2.98 6.05 -28.52
CA ASP A 212 2.17 5.29 -29.48
C ASP A 212 1.33 4.21 -28.79
N VAL A 213 1.92 3.44 -27.88
CA VAL A 213 1.18 2.42 -27.12
C VAL A 213 0.06 3.03 -26.27
N LEU A 214 0.27 4.22 -25.72
CA LEU A 214 -0.76 4.93 -24.96
C LEU A 214 -1.87 5.45 -25.87
N VAL A 215 -1.53 6.03 -27.03
CA VAL A 215 -2.51 6.48 -28.04
C VAL A 215 -3.36 5.30 -28.49
N ASP A 216 -2.75 4.22 -28.95
CA ASP A 216 -3.47 3.04 -29.46
C ASP A 216 -4.29 2.35 -28.36
N TYR A 217 -3.81 2.38 -27.11
CA TYR A 217 -4.59 1.91 -25.98
C TYR A 217 -5.83 2.78 -25.79
N ILE A 218 -5.68 4.10 -25.77
CA ILE A 218 -6.78 5.06 -25.56
C ILE A 218 -7.82 4.95 -26.67
N GLU A 219 -7.40 4.85 -27.93
CA GLU A 219 -8.28 4.82 -29.10
C GLU A 219 -8.92 3.46 -29.33
N GLY A 220 -8.23 2.36 -28.98
CA GLY A 220 -8.71 1.01 -29.25
C GLY A 220 -9.28 0.27 -28.04
N LYS A 221 -8.43 -0.04 -27.05
CA LYS A 221 -8.74 -1.06 -26.02
C LYS A 221 -9.16 -0.48 -24.66
N ARG A 222 -9.09 0.84 -24.49
CA ARG A 222 -9.49 1.54 -23.27
C ARG A 222 -11.02 1.56 -23.18
N HIS A 223 -11.54 1.34 -21.97
CA HIS A 223 -12.97 1.59 -21.70
C HIS A 223 -13.18 3.08 -21.43
N ASP A 224 -14.08 3.71 -22.18
CA ASP A 224 -14.50 5.09 -21.94
C ASP A 224 -15.49 5.16 -20.80
N VAL A 225 -14.94 5.24 -19.58
CA VAL A 225 -15.71 5.29 -18.33
C VAL A 225 -15.10 6.32 -17.41
N ARG A 226 -15.97 6.93 -16.61
CA ARG A 226 -15.60 7.86 -15.55
C ARG A 226 -15.40 7.15 -14.22
N ASP A 227 -14.66 7.77 -13.30
CA ASP A 227 -14.58 7.29 -11.91
C ASP A 227 -15.65 7.94 -11.02
N ASP A 228 -15.70 7.51 -9.75
CA ASP A 228 -16.69 7.96 -8.76
C ASP A 228 -16.63 9.49 -8.48
N PHE A 229 -15.63 10.20 -9.03
CA PHE A 229 -15.45 11.65 -8.92
C PHE A 229 -15.61 12.35 -10.28
N ASP A 230 -16.28 11.72 -11.24
CA ASP A 230 -16.55 12.22 -12.60
C ASP A 230 -15.27 12.53 -13.41
N ARG A 231 -14.12 11.93 -13.08
CA ARG A 231 -12.89 12.10 -13.85
C ARG A 231 -12.78 11.05 -14.95
N ASN A 232 -11.92 11.32 -15.93
CA ASN A 232 -11.58 10.39 -17.02
C ASN A 232 -10.21 9.74 -16.75
N PRO A 233 -10.13 8.58 -16.06
CA PRO A 233 -8.87 7.92 -15.74
C PRO A 233 -8.17 7.47 -17.01
N LEU A 234 -6.83 7.51 -17.07
CA LEU A 234 -6.10 6.96 -18.21
C LEU A 234 -6.30 5.44 -18.31
N PHE A 235 -6.07 4.72 -17.21
CA PHE A 235 -6.20 3.26 -17.15
C PHE A 235 -7.51 2.81 -16.51
N THR A 236 -8.35 2.11 -17.30
CA THR A 236 -9.70 1.71 -16.88
C THR A 236 -9.96 0.20 -16.96
N THR A 237 -11.00 -0.20 -16.26
CA THR A 237 -11.72 -1.46 -16.42
C THR A 237 -13.14 -1.13 -16.88
N ARG A 238 -13.96 -2.14 -17.18
CA ARG A 238 -15.39 -1.92 -17.44
C ARG A 238 -16.11 -1.20 -16.29
N ASN A 239 -15.57 -1.27 -15.07
CA ASN A 239 -16.17 -0.73 -13.85
C ASN A 239 -15.43 0.54 -13.35
N GLY A 240 -14.87 1.35 -14.24
CA GLY A 240 -14.16 2.59 -13.88
C GLY A 240 -12.63 2.42 -13.75
N ARG A 241 -11.99 3.32 -12.99
CA ARG A 241 -10.52 3.38 -12.80
C ARG A 241 -9.93 2.04 -12.33
N VAL A 242 -8.78 1.65 -12.89
CA VAL A 242 -8.10 0.42 -12.47
C VAL A 242 -7.65 0.49 -11.01
N ARG A 243 -7.97 -0.56 -10.24
CA ARG A 243 -7.53 -0.69 -8.84
C ARG A 243 -6.14 -1.31 -8.76
N ARG A 244 -5.36 -0.93 -7.73
CA ARG A 244 -3.97 -1.41 -7.55
C ARG A 244 -3.81 -2.92 -7.61
N GLN A 245 -4.73 -3.67 -6.99
CA GLN A 245 -4.68 -5.13 -7.01
C GLN A 245 -4.75 -5.71 -8.43
N ARG A 246 -5.47 -5.05 -9.35
CA ARG A 246 -5.63 -5.48 -10.74
C ARG A 246 -4.42 -5.14 -11.63
N ILE A 247 -3.55 -4.22 -11.20
CA ILE A 247 -2.28 -3.98 -11.91
C ILE A 247 -1.35 -5.17 -11.75
N TYR A 248 -1.27 -5.72 -10.53
CA TYR A 248 -0.31 -6.79 -10.21
C TYR A 248 -0.86 -8.22 -10.38
N LYS A 249 -2.19 -8.40 -10.45
CA LYS A 249 -2.82 -9.73 -10.48
C LYS A 249 -2.34 -10.63 -11.62
N ASN A 250 -1.79 -10.05 -12.68
CA ASN A 250 -1.31 -10.80 -13.84
C ASN A 250 0.21 -11.07 -13.81
N TYR A 251 0.92 -10.60 -12.77
CA TYR A 251 2.39 -10.68 -12.65
C TYR A 251 2.84 -11.46 -11.39
N GLN A 252 1.95 -12.20 -10.72
CA GLN A 252 2.28 -12.84 -9.42
C GLN A 252 3.00 -14.19 -9.56
N LYS A 253 3.99 -14.38 -8.68
CA LYS A 253 4.83 -15.58 -8.46
C LYS A 253 4.02 -16.70 -7.77
N LYS A 254 4.02 -17.93 -8.30
CA LYS A 254 3.61 -19.15 -7.58
C LYS A 254 4.83 -20.09 -7.48
N GLY A 255 5.25 -20.42 -6.26
CA GLY A 255 6.21 -21.51 -5.97
C GLY A 255 7.67 -21.25 -6.37
N GLY A 256 8.30 -20.17 -5.90
CA GLY A 256 9.75 -19.95 -6.11
C GLY A 256 10.15 -19.47 -7.52
N THR A 257 9.34 -19.73 -8.54
CA THR A 257 9.49 -19.24 -9.91
C THR A 257 8.44 -18.16 -10.21
N ILE A 258 8.84 -17.05 -10.85
CA ILE A 258 7.91 -15.99 -11.30
C ILE A 258 7.10 -16.51 -12.48
N TRP A 259 6.02 -17.23 -12.19
CA TRP A 259 4.96 -17.58 -13.14
C TRP A 259 3.87 -16.52 -13.17
N GLY A 260 4.21 -15.31 -13.63
CA GLY A 260 3.22 -14.34 -14.07
C GLY A 260 2.94 -14.54 -15.54
N LEU A 261 2.26 -15.63 -15.91
CA LEU A 261 1.89 -16.03 -17.28
C LEU A 261 1.21 -17.42 -17.23
N THR A 262 0.01 -17.53 -16.66
CA THR A 262 -0.65 -18.85 -16.56
C THR A 262 -1.06 -19.42 -17.93
N SER A 263 -0.79 -18.73 -19.06
CA SER A 263 -1.12 -19.22 -20.40
C SER A 263 0.00 -19.22 -21.44
N ILE A 264 1.19 -18.61 -21.25
CA ILE A 264 2.20 -18.64 -22.34
C ILE A 264 2.65 -20.07 -22.68
N ILE A 265 2.68 -20.99 -21.70
CA ILE A 265 3.14 -22.37 -21.94
C ILE A 265 1.99 -23.34 -22.27
N GLY A 266 0.73 -22.98 -22.04
CA GLY A 266 -0.38 -23.88 -22.35
C GLY A 266 -0.64 -24.11 -23.84
N ARG A 267 -0.26 -23.15 -24.71
CA ARG A 267 -0.63 -23.16 -26.15
C ARG A 267 0.51 -23.34 -27.15
N LEU A 268 1.77 -23.25 -26.75
CA LEU A 268 2.89 -23.58 -27.67
C LEU A 268 3.18 -25.08 -27.75
N LYS A 269 2.37 -25.94 -27.08
CA LYS A 269 2.43 -27.41 -27.19
C LYS A 269 1.31 -28.04 -28.01
N TYR A 270 0.37 -27.25 -28.57
CA TYR A 270 -0.64 -27.74 -29.53
C TYR A 270 -0.95 -26.64 -30.55
N GLY A 271 -0.09 -26.54 -31.56
CA GLY A 271 -0.14 -25.57 -32.65
C GLY A 271 1.21 -25.45 -33.30
#